data_AF-A0A962T9R4-F1
#
_entry.id   AF-A0A962T9R4-F1
#
_cell.length_a   1.000
_cell.length_b   1.000
_cell.length_c   1.000
_cell.angle_alpha   90.00
_cell.angle_beta   90.00
_cell.angle_gamma   90.00
#
_symmetry.space_group_name_H-M   'P 1'
#
loop_
_entity.id
_entity.type
_entity.pdbx_description
1 polymer ?
#
loop_
_entity_poly.entity_id
_entity_poly.type
_entity_poly.pdbx_seq_one_letter_code
_entity_poly.pdbx_strand_id
1 'polypeptide(L)'
;MIPELGQIALLIALALSVIQAVFPLIGAQRGITSWMALAIPAARLQLLFVFIAFLLLTYSFLVHDFSVAYVWQNSNTSLPTPYLVSAVWGGHEGSLLLWALTLSAWTGAVTVFSRSIPLIMLARVLSILAMVAVGFLLFMLMTSNPFDRLAMPPDNVGRDLNPLLQDFGLIIHPPMLYMG
;
A
#
# COMPACT_ATOMS: atom_id res chain seq x y z
N MET A 1 -13.68 12.94 -3.56
CA MET A 1 -13.53 11.92 -4.63
C MET A 1 -12.16 11.26 -4.61
N ILE A 2 -11.07 11.97 -4.34
CA ILE A 2 -9.71 11.39 -4.35
C ILE A 2 -9.54 10.25 -3.31
N PRO A 3 -9.95 10.43 -2.04
CA PRO A 3 -9.94 9.34 -1.06
C PRO A 3 -10.80 8.14 -1.45
N GLU A 4 -11.95 8.35 -2.08
CA GLU A 4 -12.80 7.26 -2.57
C GLU A 4 -12.11 6.47 -3.70
N LEU A 5 -11.35 7.13 -4.58
CA LEU A 5 -10.52 6.46 -5.57
C LEU A 5 -9.37 5.67 -4.92
N GLY A 6 -8.79 6.20 -3.84
CA GLY A 6 -7.79 5.49 -3.04
C GLY A 6 -8.35 4.22 -2.41
N GLN A 7 -9.54 4.30 -1.83
CA GLN A 7 -10.28 3.16 -1.29
C GLN A 7 -10.55 2.10 -2.36
N ILE A 8 -11.06 2.52 -3.53
CA ILE A 8 -11.33 1.61 -4.65
C ILE A 8 -10.02 0.95 -5.13
N ALA A 9 -8.92 1.71 -5.22
CA ALA A 9 -7.63 1.15 -5.58
C ALA A 9 -7.17 0.07 -4.59
N LEU A 10 -7.32 0.28 -3.28
CA LEU A 10 -7.00 -0.74 -2.28
C LEU A 10 -7.91 -1.98 -2.37
N LEU A 11 -9.20 -1.80 -2.66
CA LEU A 11 -10.12 -2.92 -2.86
C LEU A 11 -9.75 -3.75 -4.10
N ILE A 12 -9.35 -3.10 -5.19
CA ILE A 12 -8.86 -3.78 -6.40
C ILE A 12 -7.54 -4.51 -6.10
N ALA A 13 -6.61 -3.86 -5.38
CA ALA A 13 -5.37 -4.50 -4.96
C ALA A 13 -5.64 -5.75 -4.09
N LEU A 14 -6.61 -5.68 -3.18
CA LEU A 14 -7.02 -6.83 -2.38
C LEU A 14 -7.55 -7.96 -3.27
N ALA A 15 -8.48 -7.68 -4.19
CA ALA A 15 -9.01 -8.69 -5.09
C ALA A 15 -7.91 -9.36 -5.94
N LEU A 16 -6.96 -8.56 -6.46
CA LEU A 16 -5.81 -9.05 -7.21
C LEU A 16 -4.89 -9.93 -6.35
N SER A 17 -4.63 -9.54 -5.10
CA SER A 17 -3.81 -10.33 -4.18
C SER A 17 -4.45 -11.68 -3.86
N VAL A 18 -5.79 -11.74 -3.71
CA VAL A 18 -6.52 -13.01 -3.54
C VAL A 18 -6.40 -13.88 -4.79
N ILE A 19 -6.57 -13.31 -5.98
CA ILE A 19 -6.39 -14.04 -7.24
C ILE A 19 -4.96 -14.60 -7.34
N GLN A 20 -3.95 -13.77 -7.05
CA GLN A 20 -2.54 -14.15 -7.06
C GLN A 20 -2.19 -15.22 -6.00
N ALA A 21 -2.83 -15.18 -4.84
CA ALA A 21 -2.62 -16.16 -3.77
C ALA A 21 -3.20 -17.54 -4.13
N VAL A 22 -4.38 -17.57 -4.75
CA VAL A 22 -5.17 -18.81 -4.91
C VAL A 22 -4.88 -19.51 -6.23
N PHE A 23 -5.06 -18.83 -7.37
CA PHE A 23 -5.03 -19.50 -8.67
C PHE A 23 -3.66 -20.06 -9.05
N PRO A 24 -2.55 -19.30 -8.94
CA PRO A 24 -1.24 -19.83 -9.29
C PRO A 24 -0.78 -20.95 -8.37
N LEU A 25 -1.16 -20.92 -7.08
CA LEU A 25 -0.84 -21.99 -6.13
C LEU A 25 -1.56 -23.29 -6.51
N ILE A 26 -2.87 -23.22 -6.77
CA ILE A 26 -3.63 -24.40 -7.22
C ILE A 26 -3.13 -24.87 -8.59
N GLY A 27 -2.82 -23.94 -9.50
CA GLY A 27 -2.23 -24.22 -10.80
C GLY A 27 -0.91 -24.99 -10.68
N ALA A 28 -0.03 -24.55 -9.79
CA ALA A 28 1.24 -25.22 -9.50
C ALA A 28 1.03 -26.62 -8.89
N GLN A 29 0.01 -26.81 -8.05
CA GLN A 29 -0.30 -28.10 -7.46
C GLN A 29 -0.90 -29.10 -8.47
N ARG A 30 -1.69 -28.59 -9.43
CA ARG A 30 -2.42 -29.42 -10.42
C ARG A 30 -1.73 -29.50 -11.78
N GLY A 31 -0.59 -28.83 -11.98
CA GLY A 31 0.10 -28.76 -13.27
C GLY A 31 -0.63 -27.91 -14.34
N ILE A 32 -1.52 -26.99 -13.93
CA ILE A 32 -2.29 -26.15 -14.85
C ILE A 32 -1.51 -24.88 -15.18
N THR A 33 -0.86 -24.84 -16.34
CA THR A 33 0.02 -23.74 -16.77
C THR A 33 -0.68 -22.40 -16.92
N SER A 34 -1.92 -22.38 -17.41
CA SER A 34 -2.70 -21.14 -17.56
C SER A 34 -2.99 -20.47 -16.22
N TRP A 35 -3.18 -21.23 -15.15
CA TRP A 35 -3.42 -20.70 -13.81
C TRP A 35 -2.12 -20.20 -13.17
N MET A 36 -1.02 -20.91 -13.38
CA MET A 36 0.31 -20.43 -12.95
C MET A 36 0.68 -19.10 -13.62
N ALA A 37 0.33 -18.94 -14.90
CA ALA A 37 0.61 -17.73 -15.67
C ALA A 37 -0.08 -16.47 -15.12
N LEU A 38 -1.14 -16.61 -14.31
CA LEU A 38 -1.82 -15.48 -13.66
C LEU A 38 -0.96 -14.80 -12.58
N ALA A 39 0.06 -15.47 -12.04
CA ALA A 39 0.87 -14.95 -10.94
C ALA A 39 1.53 -13.60 -11.28
N ILE A 40 2.10 -13.49 -12.47
CA ILE A 40 2.86 -12.31 -12.93
C ILE A 40 1.95 -11.09 -13.15
N PRO A 41 0.89 -11.14 -13.98
CA PRO A 41 0.03 -9.98 -14.20
C PRO A 41 -0.69 -9.56 -12.92
N ALA A 42 -1.14 -10.51 -12.09
CA ALA A 42 -1.80 -10.18 -10.82
C ALA A 42 -0.86 -9.44 -9.86
N ALA A 43 0.39 -9.89 -9.73
CA ALA A 43 1.41 -9.20 -8.92
C ALA A 43 1.70 -7.77 -9.39
N ARG A 44 1.84 -7.57 -10.71
CA ARG A 44 2.11 -6.25 -11.28
C ARG A 44 0.94 -5.30 -11.12
N LEU A 45 -0.29 -5.79 -11.32
CA LEU A 45 -1.49 -4.99 -11.11
C LEU A 45 -1.69 -4.68 -9.63
N GLN A 46 -1.43 -5.64 -8.72
CA GLN A 46 -1.50 -5.38 -7.28
C GLN A 46 -0.56 -4.24 -6.89
N LEU A 47 0.70 -4.29 -7.32
CA LEU A 47 1.67 -3.19 -7.11
C LEU A 47 1.15 -1.87 -7.67
N LEU A 48 0.66 -1.87 -8.91
CA LEU A 48 0.11 -0.66 -9.53
C LEU A 48 -0.99 -0.02 -8.67
N PHE A 49 -1.96 -0.80 -8.21
CA PHE A 49 -3.08 -0.27 -7.44
C PHE A 49 -2.69 0.15 -6.01
N VAL A 50 -1.78 -0.57 -5.34
CA VAL A 50 -1.24 -0.12 -4.05
C VAL A 50 -0.45 1.19 -4.21
N PHE A 51 0.35 1.31 -5.29
CA PHE A 51 1.09 2.53 -5.59
C PHE A 51 0.16 3.71 -5.90
N ILE A 52 -0.91 3.49 -6.67
CA ILE A 52 -1.93 4.51 -6.92
C ILE A 52 -2.57 4.96 -5.60
N ALA A 53 -2.95 4.02 -4.72
CA ALA A 53 -3.49 4.39 -3.41
C ALA A 53 -2.50 5.24 -2.61
N PHE A 54 -1.23 4.85 -2.54
CA PHE A 54 -0.19 5.63 -1.86
C PHE A 54 -0.06 7.06 -2.43
N LEU A 55 -0.08 7.22 -3.76
CA LEU A 55 -0.03 8.54 -4.39
C LEU A 55 -1.28 9.38 -4.10
N LEU A 56 -2.48 8.78 -4.10
CA LEU A 56 -3.73 9.49 -3.79
C LEU A 56 -3.77 9.93 -2.32
N LEU A 57 -3.25 9.10 -1.39
CA LEU A 57 -3.11 9.51 0.01
C LEU A 57 -2.10 10.66 0.14
N THR A 58 -0.94 10.54 -0.50
CA THR A 58 0.08 11.61 -0.55
C THR A 58 -0.50 12.91 -1.07
N TYR A 59 -1.26 12.85 -2.17
CA TYR A 59 -1.95 14.03 -2.70
C TYR A 59 -2.91 14.63 -1.68
N SER A 60 -3.65 13.80 -0.94
CA SER A 60 -4.61 14.25 0.08
C SER A 60 -3.92 15.00 1.23
N PHE A 61 -2.70 14.59 1.63
CA PHE A 61 -1.85 15.36 2.54
C PHE A 61 -1.39 16.69 1.95
N LEU A 62 -0.93 16.70 0.69
CA LEU A 62 -0.39 17.90 0.03
C LEU A 62 -1.44 19.00 -0.17
N VAL A 63 -2.71 18.62 -0.38
CA VAL A 63 -3.80 19.58 -0.53
C VAL A 63 -4.57 19.83 0.78
N HIS A 64 -4.09 19.29 1.90
CA HIS A 64 -4.72 19.41 3.21
C HIS A 64 -6.20 18.99 3.22
N ASP A 65 -6.53 17.83 2.61
CA ASP A 65 -7.90 17.29 2.65
C ASP A 65 -8.24 16.77 4.07
N PHE A 66 -8.61 17.69 4.95
CA PHE A 66 -8.95 17.41 6.35
C PHE A 66 -10.30 16.70 6.53
N SER A 67 -11.01 16.40 5.45
CA SER A 67 -12.15 15.49 5.55
C SER A 67 -11.72 14.02 5.59
N VAL A 68 -10.44 13.71 5.33
CA VAL A 68 -9.83 12.41 5.61
C VAL A 68 -9.30 12.40 7.05
N ALA A 69 -9.76 11.44 7.85
CA ALA A 69 -9.41 11.34 9.26
C ALA A 69 -7.90 11.25 9.48
N TYR A 70 -7.22 10.45 8.66
CA TYR A 70 -5.78 10.25 8.75
C TYR A 70 -4.99 11.54 8.44
N VAL A 71 -5.37 12.28 7.39
CA VAL A 71 -4.74 13.56 7.01
C VAL A 71 -4.93 14.59 8.12
N TRP A 72 -6.16 14.72 8.63
CA TRP A 72 -6.45 15.66 9.71
C TRP A 72 -5.68 15.36 11.00
N GLN A 73 -5.51 14.08 11.35
CA GLN A 73 -4.80 13.67 12.57
C GLN A 73 -3.29 13.86 12.51
N ASN A 74 -2.68 13.89 11.31
CA ASN A 74 -1.22 13.82 11.14
C ASN A 74 -0.63 14.98 10.34
N SER A 75 -1.37 16.06 10.12
CA SER A 75 -0.85 17.22 9.37
C SER A 75 -1.50 18.54 9.81
N ASN A 76 -0.93 19.66 9.38
CA ASN A 76 -1.54 20.99 9.50
C ASN A 76 -1.08 21.87 8.31
N THR A 77 -1.73 23.01 8.10
CA THR A 77 -1.48 23.92 6.95
C THR A 77 -0.15 24.66 6.98
N SER A 78 0.47 24.80 8.16
CA SER A 78 1.79 25.41 8.35
C SER A 78 2.93 24.39 8.28
N LEU A 79 2.63 23.09 8.12
CA LEU A 79 3.65 22.05 8.07
C LEU A 79 4.43 22.12 6.74
N PRO A 80 5.78 22.21 6.77
CA PRO A 80 6.57 22.22 5.55
C PRO A 80 6.34 20.99 4.66
N THR A 81 6.40 21.17 3.35
CA THR A 81 6.08 20.11 2.36
C THR A 81 6.84 18.80 2.54
N PRO A 82 8.14 18.76 2.88
CA PRO A 82 8.83 17.49 3.14
C PRO A 82 8.18 16.68 4.27
N TYR A 83 7.69 17.36 5.31
CA TYR A 83 7.02 16.73 6.44
C TYR A 83 5.58 16.34 6.13
N LEU A 84 4.91 17.03 5.19
CA LEU A 84 3.62 16.56 4.66
C LEU A 84 3.76 15.24 3.90
N VAL A 85 4.84 15.08 3.13
CA VAL A 85 5.10 13.82 2.43
C VAL A 85 5.45 12.73 3.45
N SER A 86 6.28 13.01 4.45
CA SER A 86 6.60 12.01 5.47
C SER A 86 5.44 11.69 6.41
N ALA A 87 4.48 12.60 6.58
CA ALA A 87 3.26 12.35 7.34
C ALA A 87 2.41 11.21 6.73
N VAL A 88 2.55 10.93 5.43
CA VAL A 88 1.90 9.80 4.75
C VAL A 88 2.23 8.47 5.39
N TRP A 89 3.40 8.34 6.03
CA TRP A 89 3.82 7.15 6.78
C TRP A 89 4.14 7.46 8.25
N GLY A 90 3.74 8.63 8.75
CA GLY A 90 4.05 9.06 10.12
C GLY A 90 3.16 8.40 11.19
N GLY A 91 1.98 7.93 10.78
CA GLY A 91 1.01 7.25 11.64
C GLY A 91 0.85 5.76 11.30
N HIS A 92 -0.07 5.10 12.00
CA HIS A 92 -0.27 3.66 11.91
C HIS A 92 -0.81 3.22 10.54
N GLU A 93 -1.86 3.87 10.05
CA GLU A 93 -2.54 3.58 8.78
C GLU A 93 -1.60 3.77 7.59
N GLY A 94 -0.84 4.87 7.61
CA GLY A 94 0.15 5.19 6.60
C GLY A 94 1.35 4.25 6.59
N SER A 95 1.84 3.86 7.76
CA SER A 95 2.92 2.87 7.89
C SER A 95 2.51 1.52 7.30
N LEU A 96 1.27 1.08 7.53
CA LEU A 96 0.73 -0.15 6.92
C LEU A 96 0.65 -0.03 5.40
N LEU A 97 0.26 1.13 4.87
CA LEU A 97 0.23 1.36 3.43
C LEU A 97 1.62 1.36 2.81
N LEU A 98 2.61 1.97 3.48
CA LEU A 98 4.01 1.94 3.05
C LEU A 98 4.57 0.51 3.08
N TRP A 99 4.20 -0.29 4.08
CA TRP A 99 4.59 -1.69 4.16
C TRP A 99 3.98 -2.52 3.02
N ALA A 100 2.69 -2.35 2.75
CA ALA A 100 2.02 -2.99 1.62
C ALA A 100 2.63 -2.57 0.26
N LEU A 101 3.01 -1.29 0.12
CA LEU A 101 3.72 -0.80 -1.05
C LEU A 101 5.08 -1.48 -1.19
N THR A 102 5.84 -1.59 -0.11
CA THR A 102 7.16 -2.22 -0.12
C THR A 102 7.09 -3.70 -0.46
N LEU A 103 6.16 -4.45 0.17
CA LEU A 103 5.92 -5.86 -0.14
C LEU A 103 5.51 -6.05 -1.61
N SER A 104 4.59 -5.22 -2.12
CA SER A 104 4.15 -5.31 -3.51
C SER A 104 5.25 -4.91 -4.49
N ALA A 105 6.13 -3.96 -4.14
CA ALA A 105 7.28 -3.56 -4.95
C ALA A 105 8.28 -4.70 -5.07
N TRP A 106 8.64 -5.35 -3.95
CA TRP A 106 9.47 -6.56 -3.96
C TRP A 106 8.85 -7.71 -4.73
N THR A 107 7.54 -7.94 -4.56
CA THR A 107 6.80 -8.96 -5.31
C THR A 107 6.84 -8.66 -6.81
N GLY A 108 6.64 -7.40 -7.21
CA GLY A 108 6.78 -6.93 -8.58
C GLY A 108 8.20 -7.12 -9.13
N ALA A 109 9.23 -6.84 -8.34
CA ALA A 109 10.63 -7.04 -8.70
C ALA A 109 10.95 -8.51 -9.00
N VAL A 110 10.43 -9.45 -8.19
CA VAL A 110 10.53 -10.90 -8.46
C VAL A 110 10.00 -11.23 -9.86
N THR A 111 8.88 -10.61 -10.29
CA THR A 111 8.34 -10.84 -11.64
C THR A 111 9.24 -10.36 -12.79
N VAL A 112 10.20 -9.48 -12.52
CA VAL A 112 11.12 -8.91 -13.52
C VAL A 112 12.46 -9.64 -13.52
N PHE A 113 12.98 -9.95 -12.34
CA PHE A 113 14.33 -10.47 -12.15
C PHE A 113 14.42 -12.01 -12.07
N SER A 114 13.30 -12.74 -11.96
CA SER A 114 13.29 -14.21 -11.84
C SER A 114 13.12 -14.98 -13.16
N ARG A 115 13.68 -14.48 -14.28
CA ARG A 115 13.50 -15.08 -15.62
C ARG A 115 14.04 -16.50 -15.76
N SER A 116 15.03 -16.89 -14.95
CA SER A 116 15.65 -18.22 -14.94
C SER A 116 14.94 -19.24 -14.06
N ILE A 117 13.91 -18.82 -13.31
CA ILE A 117 13.21 -19.69 -12.34
C ILE A 117 12.09 -20.47 -13.04
N PRO A 118 11.95 -21.79 -12.80
CA PRO A 118 10.84 -22.58 -13.33
C PRO A 118 9.48 -21.99 -12.94
N LEU A 119 8.53 -21.96 -13.89
CA LEU A 119 7.21 -21.33 -13.70
C LEU A 119 6.48 -21.84 -12.45
N ILE A 120 6.57 -23.15 -12.16
CA ILE A 120 5.96 -23.77 -10.99
C ILE A 120 6.49 -23.20 -9.66
N MET A 121 7.80 -22.92 -9.60
CA MET A 121 8.44 -22.33 -8.43
C MET A 121 8.05 -20.85 -8.32
N LEU A 122 8.12 -20.11 -9.42
CA LEU A 122 7.74 -18.69 -9.46
C LEU A 122 6.28 -18.49 -9.04
N ALA A 123 5.36 -19.34 -9.53
CA ALA A 123 3.95 -19.29 -9.15
C ALA A 123 3.76 -19.49 -7.64
N ARG A 124 4.44 -20.46 -7.03
CA ARG A 124 4.37 -20.70 -5.58
C ARG A 124 4.91 -19.51 -4.77
N VAL A 125 6.07 -18.97 -5.15
CA VAL A 125 6.68 -17.82 -4.48
C VAL A 125 5.75 -16.61 -4.52
N LEU A 126 5.25 -16.26 -5.70
CA LEU A 126 4.35 -15.13 -5.87
C LEU A 126 3.02 -15.34 -5.13
N SER A 127 2.50 -16.57 -5.06
CA SER A 127 1.30 -16.86 -4.27
C SER A 127 1.51 -16.72 -2.77
N ILE A 128 2.66 -17.13 -2.23
CA ILE A 128 2.97 -16.97 -0.79
C ILE A 128 3.09 -15.49 -0.44
N LEU A 129 3.81 -14.70 -1.24
CA LEU A 129 3.91 -13.25 -1.05
C LEU A 129 2.52 -12.58 -1.11
N ALA A 130 1.65 -13.05 -2.01
CA ALA A 130 0.28 -12.56 -2.11
C ALA A 130 -0.56 -12.91 -0.88
N MET A 131 -0.40 -14.08 -0.26
CA MET A 131 -1.11 -14.42 0.98
C MET A 131 -0.77 -13.46 2.12
N VAL A 132 0.51 -13.06 2.22
CA VAL A 132 0.93 -12.05 3.19
C VAL A 132 0.29 -10.69 2.85
N ALA A 133 0.29 -10.31 1.56
CA ALA A 133 -0.34 -9.08 1.11
C ALA A 133 -1.86 -9.04 1.39
N VAL A 134 -2.58 -10.16 1.22
CA VAL A 134 -3.99 -10.29 1.58
C VAL A 134 -4.20 -9.95 3.06
N GLY A 135 -3.36 -10.49 3.95
CA GLY A 135 -3.44 -10.20 5.39
C GLY A 135 -3.28 -8.71 5.69
N PHE A 136 -2.26 -8.06 5.12
CA PHE A 136 -2.04 -6.62 5.31
C PHE A 136 -3.15 -5.76 4.73
N LEU A 137 -3.61 -6.06 3.51
CA LEU A 137 -4.67 -5.30 2.84
C LEU A 137 -6.01 -5.47 3.54
N LEU A 138 -6.36 -6.68 4.02
CA LEU A 138 -7.56 -6.90 4.82
C LEU A 138 -7.50 -6.14 6.15
N PHE A 139 -6.38 -6.25 6.88
CA PHE A 139 -6.22 -5.55 8.15
C PHE A 139 -6.32 -4.02 7.97
N MET A 140 -5.67 -3.48 6.95
CA MET A 140 -5.76 -2.06 6.60
C MET A 140 -7.20 -1.66 6.27
N LEU A 141 -7.88 -2.37 5.36
CA LEU A 141 -9.23 -2.01 4.93
C LEU A 141 -10.30 -2.14 6.02
N MET A 142 -10.12 -3.05 6.98
CA MET A 142 -11.11 -3.29 8.03
C MET A 142 -10.85 -2.54 9.34
N THR A 143 -9.58 -2.28 9.67
CA THR A 143 -9.19 -1.82 11.01
C THR A 143 -8.39 -0.51 10.98
N SER A 144 -7.69 -0.21 9.89
CA SER A 144 -6.72 0.91 9.84
C SER A 144 -6.71 1.54 8.46
N ASN A 145 -7.89 1.98 8.01
CA ASN A 145 -8.08 2.45 6.66
C ASN A 145 -7.61 3.90 6.53
N PRO A 146 -6.57 4.19 5.71
CA PRO A 146 -6.04 5.54 5.58
C PRO A 146 -6.99 6.51 4.86
N PHE A 147 -8.07 6.03 4.24
CA PHE A 147 -9.03 6.84 3.49
C PHE A 147 -10.36 7.08 4.23
N ASP A 148 -10.44 6.71 5.52
CA ASP A 148 -11.65 6.93 6.31
C ASP A 148 -12.00 8.43 6.39
N ARG A 149 -13.30 8.70 6.16
CA ARG A 149 -13.85 10.06 6.17
C ARG A 149 -14.33 10.45 7.55
N LEU A 150 -14.13 11.71 7.91
CA LEU A 150 -14.79 12.31 9.06
C LEU A 150 -16.23 12.68 8.69
N ALA A 151 -17.20 12.26 9.50
CA ALA A 151 -18.61 12.58 9.28
C ALA A 151 -18.89 14.09 9.37
N MET A 152 -18.14 14.80 10.21
CA MET A 152 -18.11 16.25 10.29
C MET A 152 -16.64 16.70 10.22
N PRO A 153 -16.17 17.18 9.06
CA PRO A 153 -14.81 17.68 8.92
C PRO A 153 -14.62 18.87 9.88
N PRO A 154 -13.57 18.86 10.71
CA PRO A 154 -13.19 20.02 11.53
C PRO A 154 -12.86 21.21 10.63
N ASP A 155 -12.86 22.42 11.22
CA ASP A 155 -12.30 23.61 10.56
C ASP A 155 -10.87 23.34 10.05
N ASN A 156 -10.33 24.23 9.22
CA ASN A 156 -9.05 24.09 8.48
C ASN A 156 -7.76 23.99 9.36
N VAL A 157 -7.87 23.50 10.59
CA VAL A 157 -6.80 23.26 11.55
C VAL A 157 -6.68 21.75 11.79
N GLY A 158 -5.67 21.13 11.16
CA GLY A 158 -5.25 19.76 11.45
C GLY A 158 -4.45 19.67 12.77
N ARG A 159 -4.27 18.44 13.28
CA ARG A 159 -3.65 18.16 14.60
C ARG A 159 -2.12 18.12 14.61
N ASP A 160 -1.50 18.61 13.53
CA ASP A 160 -0.06 18.57 13.29
C ASP A 160 0.50 17.14 13.17
N LEU A 161 1.70 17.02 12.61
CA LEU A 161 2.49 15.79 12.67
C LEU A 161 3.19 15.74 14.03
N ASN A 162 3.34 14.54 14.61
CA ASN A 162 4.13 14.34 15.82
C ASN A 162 5.48 15.08 15.70
N PRO A 163 5.82 16.02 16.61
CA PRO A 163 7.03 16.83 16.51
C PRO A 163 8.31 16.02 16.39
N LEU A 164 8.32 14.80 16.95
CA LEU A 164 9.46 13.89 16.82
C LEU A 164 9.72 13.50 15.37
N LEU A 165 8.70 13.42 14.52
CA LEU A 165 8.80 13.04 13.11
C LEU A 165 9.16 14.22 12.20
N GLN A 166 9.35 15.42 12.75
CA GLN A 166 9.77 16.62 12.02
C GLN A 166 11.30 16.74 11.98
N ASP A 167 11.99 15.63 11.71
CA ASP A 167 13.44 15.56 11.52
C ASP A 167 13.75 14.85 10.19
N PHE A 168 14.82 15.28 9.52
CA PHE A 168 15.22 14.73 8.22
C PHE A 168 15.52 13.22 8.29
N GLY A 169 16.10 12.74 9.39
CA GLY A 169 16.37 11.32 9.59
C GLY A 169 15.08 10.49 9.58
N LEU A 170 13.99 11.01 10.12
CA LEU A 170 12.70 10.31 10.22
C LEU A 170 11.85 10.41 8.95
N ILE A 171 12.21 11.30 8.01
CA ILE A 171 11.71 11.24 6.64
C ILE A 171 12.26 9.98 5.94
N ILE A 172 13.55 9.68 6.11
CA ILE A 172 14.25 8.64 5.34
C ILE A 172 14.23 7.28 6.03
N HIS A 173 14.25 7.25 7.36
CA HIS A 173 14.42 6.02 8.12
C HIS A 173 13.33 4.96 7.86
N PRO A 174 12.01 5.25 7.91
CA PRO A 174 11.00 4.22 7.72
C PRO A 174 11.04 3.56 6.32
N PRO A 175 11.15 4.32 5.20
CA PRO A 175 11.37 3.71 3.89
C PRO A 175 12.62 2.82 3.82
N MET A 176 13.75 3.25 4.37
CA MET A 176 14.97 2.43 4.39
C MET A 176 14.78 1.15 5.19
N LEU A 177 14.18 1.25 6.38
CA LEU A 177 13.95 0.10 7.26
C LEU A 177 13.06 -0.97 6.61
N TYR A 178 12.07 -0.57 5.81
CA TYR A 178 11.22 -1.53 5.09
C TYR A 178 11.88 -2.12 3.84
N MET A 179 12.83 -1.42 3.23
CA MET A 179 13.57 -1.94 2.08
C MET A 179 14.63 -2.98 2.47
N GLY A 180 15.11 -2.97 3.71
CA GLY A 180 16.10 -3.91 4.24
C GLY A 180 17.51 -3.35 4.26
#